data_AF-A0A1I7IPE1-F1
#
_entry.id   AF-A0A1I7IPE1-F1
#
_cell.length_a   1.000
_cell.length_b   1.000
_cell.length_c   1.000
_cell.angle_alpha   90.00
_cell.angle_beta   90.00
_cell.angle_gamma   90.00
#
_symmetry.space_group_name_H-M   'P 1'
#
loop_
_entity.id
_entity.type
_entity.pdbx_description
1 polymer ?
#
loop_
_entity_poly.entity_id
_entity_poly.type
_entity_poly.pdbx_seq_one_letter_code
_entity_poly.pdbx_strand_id
1 'polypeptide(L)'
;MSELSEMISCCGSDCSTCYCYGEMCKGCNAVCGKVFHAPEGKECPIYYCCRIQNGFHSCGECNKLPCDLILETRDPSMSEEEFMKNVDERVKRLRG
;
A
#
# COMPACT_ATOMS: atom_id res chain seq x y z
N MET A 1 12.67 -14.22 11.38
CA MET A 1 12.42 -13.29 10.25
C MET A 1 11.00 -13.43 9.71
N SER A 2 10.00 -13.70 10.56
CA SER A 2 8.70 -14.25 10.10
C SER A 2 7.46 -13.55 10.63
N GLU A 3 7.56 -12.33 11.17
CA GLU A 3 6.36 -11.59 11.64
C GLU A 3 6.29 -10.15 11.10
N LEU A 4 7.44 -9.51 10.78
CA LEU A 4 7.44 -8.16 10.18
C LEU A 4 6.84 -8.12 8.77
N SER A 5 6.87 -9.22 8.04
CA SER A 5 6.42 -9.27 6.63
C SER A 5 4.91 -9.18 6.46
N GLU A 6 4.11 -9.57 7.47
CA GLU A 6 2.65 -9.60 7.34
C GLU A 6 1.99 -8.23 7.55
N MET A 7 2.68 -7.33 8.25
CA MET A 7 2.20 -5.97 8.52
C MET A 7 2.55 -4.99 7.39
N ILE A 8 3.28 -5.43 6.37
CA ILE A 8 3.55 -4.62 5.17
C ILE A 8 2.51 -4.96 4.11
N SER A 9 1.75 -3.94 3.72
CA SER A 9 0.79 -4.05 2.62
C SER A 9 1.48 -4.26 1.27
N CYS A 10 0.73 -4.72 0.26
CA CYS A 10 1.28 -4.95 -1.08
C CYS A 10 1.89 -3.68 -1.70
N CYS A 11 1.45 -2.49 -1.28
CA CYS A 11 1.95 -1.22 -1.78
C CYS A 11 3.10 -0.63 -0.93
N GLY A 12 3.57 -1.35 0.09
CA GLY A 12 4.70 -0.97 0.95
C GLY A 12 4.32 -0.14 2.18
N SER A 13 3.03 0.19 2.37
CA SER A 13 2.57 0.85 3.59
C SER A 13 2.69 -0.10 4.78
N ASP A 14 3.16 0.43 5.90
CA ASP A 14 3.37 -0.29 7.15
C ASP A 14 2.14 -0.16 8.07
N CYS A 15 1.37 -1.24 8.18
CA CYS A 15 0.19 -1.29 9.02
C CYS A 15 0.53 -1.25 10.52
N SER A 16 1.76 -1.59 10.94
CA SER A 16 2.15 -1.59 12.35
C SER A 16 2.26 -0.17 12.94
N THR A 17 2.42 0.83 12.07
CA THR A 17 2.51 2.25 12.44
C THR A 17 1.31 3.07 11.97
N CYS A 18 0.34 2.43 11.29
CA CYS A 18 -0.83 3.11 10.74
C CYS A 18 -1.97 3.20 11.77
N TYR A 19 -2.32 4.42 12.17
CA TYR A 19 -3.40 4.65 13.15
C TYR A 19 -4.79 4.13 12.70
N CYS A 20 -5.01 3.93 11.40
CA CYS A 20 -6.27 3.39 10.89
C CYS A 20 -6.38 1.88 11.10
N TYR A 21 -5.24 1.17 11.19
CA TYR A 21 -5.22 -0.29 11.30
C TYR A 21 -5.71 -0.75 12.68
N GLY A 22 -6.61 -1.73 12.72
CA GLY A 22 -7.24 -2.20 13.95
C GLY A 22 -8.46 -1.39 14.39
N GLU A 23 -8.55 -0.12 13.98
CA GLU A 23 -9.71 0.74 14.20
C GLU A 23 -10.69 0.64 13.02
N MET A 24 -10.55 1.53 12.04
CA MET A 24 -11.44 1.60 10.87
C MET A 24 -10.96 0.75 9.68
N CYS A 25 -9.72 0.26 9.72
CA CYS A 25 -9.10 -0.52 8.65
C CYS A 25 -8.67 -1.90 9.17
N LYS A 26 -9.08 -2.96 8.47
CA LYS A 26 -8.66 -4.35 8.75
C LYS A 26 -7.38 -4.77 8.00
N GLY A 27 -6.82 -3.86 7.20
CA GLY A 27 -5.67 -4.13 6.32
C GLY A 27 -6.09 -4.74 4.98
N CYS A 28 -5.40 -4.32 3.91
CA CYS A 28 -5.77 -4.68 2.53
C CYS A 28 -5.75 -6.19 2.26
N ASN A 29 -4.87 -6.95 2.92
CA ASN A 29 -4.80 -8.40 2.77
C ASN A 29 -6.07 -9.08 3.31
N ALA A 30 -6.58 -8.64 4.46
CA ALA A 30 -7.75 -9.24 5.09
C ALA A 30 -9.07 -8.92 4.35
N VAL A 31 -9.13 -7.78 3.65
CA VAL A 31 -10.34 -7.34 2.94
C VAL A 31 -10.19 -7.39 1.42
N CYS A 32 -9.17 -8.09 0.91
CA CYS A 32 -8.86 -8.19 -0.51
C CYS A 32 -8.87 -6.82 -1.23
N GLY A 33 -8.24 -5.81 -0.63
CA GLY A 33 -8.15 -4.46 -1.17
C GLY A 33 -9.38 -3.57 -0.95
N LYS A 34 -10.51 -4.08 -0.48
CA LYS A 34 -11.74 -3.32 -0.20
C LYS A 34 -11.66 -2.56 1.14
N VAL A 35 -10.67 -1.68 1.26
CA VAL A 35 -10.39 -0.87 2.46
C VAL A 35 -11.30 0.35 2.56
N PHE A 36 -11.34 1.00 3.73
CA PHE A 36 -12.28 2.10 4.03
C PHE A 36 -12.20 3.30 3.07
N HIS A 37 -11.04 3.57 2.49
CA HIS A 37 -10.82 4.67 1.56
C HIS A 37 -10.90 4.25 0.08
N ALA A 38 -11.21 2.98 -0.20
CA ALA A 38 -11.49 2.52 -1.55
C ALA A 38 -12.96 2.84 -1.90
N PRO A 39 -13.30 3.00 -3.20
CA PRO A 39 -14.70 3.16 -3.60
C PRO A 39 -15.55 1.98 -3.11
N GLU A 40 -16.82 2.25 -2.76
CA GLU A 40 -17.71 1.25 -2.20
C GLU A 40 -17.81 -0.01 -3.10
N GLY A 41 -17.62 -1.18 -2.49
CA GLY A 41 -17.65 -2.47 -3.17
C GLY A 41 -16.44 -2.76 -4.08
N LYS A 42 -15.48 -1.84 -4.21
CA LYS A 42 -14.32 -1.97 -5.09
C LYS A 42 -13.00 -2.05 -4.31
N GLU A 43 -12.02 -2.69 -4.91
CA GLU A 43 -10.67 -2.75 -4.40
C GLU A 43 -9.96 -1.39 -4.56
N CYS A 44 -9.02 -1.10 -3.66
CA CYS A 44 -8.05 -0.05 -3.84
C CYS A 44 -7.34 -0.23 -5.20
N PRO A 45 -7.19 0.84 -6.01
CA PRO A 45 -6.57 0.75 -7.33
C PRO A 45 -5.17 0.10 -7.32
N ILE A 46 -4.35 0.39 -6.30
CA ILE A 46 -3.01 -0.22 -6.18
C ILE A 46 -3.13 -1.72 -5.90
N TYR A 47 -4.03 -2.13 -5.00
CA TYR A 47 -4.22 -3.54 -4.68
C TYR A 47 -4.72 -4.31 -5.90
N TYR A 48 -5.70 -3.77 -6.62
CA TYR A 48 -6.20 -4.35 -7.86
C TYR A 48 -5.06 -4.52 -8.88
N CYS A 49 -4.30 -3.46 -9.15
CA CYS A 49 -3.18 -3.50 -10.08
C CYS A 49 -2.14 -4.56 -9.67
N CYS A 50 -1.69 -4.55 -8.41
CA CYS A 50 -0.64 -5.42 -7.91
C CYS A 50 -1.09 -6.89 -7.83
N ARG A 51 -2.13 -7.18 -7.05
CA ARG A 51 -2.53 -8.53 -6.66
C ARG A 51 -3.43 -9.21 -7.69
N ILE A 52 -4.32 -8.45 -8.33
CA ILE A 52 -5.37 -9.01 -9.20
C ILE A 52 -4.92 -8.97 -10.66
N GLN A 53 -4.51 -7.81 -11.16
CA GLN A 53 -4.16 -7.63 -12.57
C GLN A 53 -2.79 -8.25 -12.92
N ASN A 54 -1.77 -8.04 -12.08
CA ASN A 54 -0.41 -8.54 -12.35
C ASN A 54 -0.07 -9.82 -11.57
N GLY A 55 -0.87 -10.20 -10.56
CA GLY A 55 -0.61 -11.41 -9.77
C GLY A 55 0.62 -11.35 -8.86
N PHE A 56 1.18 -10.15 -8.64
CA PHE A 56 2.33 -9.97 -7.75
C PHE A 56 1.93 -10.19 -6.29
N HIS A 57 2.91 -10.52 -5.44
CA HIS A 57 2.74 -10.47 -3.99
C HIS A 57 2.81 -9.03 -3.47
N SER A 58 3.70 -8.23 -4.06
CA SER A 58 3.85 -6.81 -3.73
C SER A 58 4.24 -5.97 -4.95
N CYS A 59 4.07 -4.65 -4.86
CA CYS A 59 4.54 -3.72 -5.89
C CYS A 59 6.06 -3.75 -6.07
N GLY A 60 6.82 -4.35 -5.14
CA GLY A 60 8.28 -4.51 -5.24
C GLY A 60 8.71 -5.30 -6.48
N GLU A 61 7.86 -6.22 -6.94
CA GLU A 61 8.06 -7.02 -8.16
C GLU A 61 7.84 -6.21 -9.45
N CYS A 62 7.26 -5.00 -9.35
CA CYS A 62 7.05 -4.14 -10.48
C CYS A 62 8.32 -3.33 -10.79
N ASN A 63 8.85 -3.48 -12.01
CA ASN A 63 10.01 -2.72 -12.49
C ASN A 63 9.75 -1.20 -12.56
N LYS A 64 8.48 -0.78 -12.60
CA LYS A 64 8.08 0.63 -12.63
C LYS A 64 7.94 1.26 -11.24
N LEU A 65 8.13 0.53 -10.14
CA LEU A 65 7.99 1.09 -8.79
C LEU A 65 9.11 2.12 -8.49
N PRO A 66 8.81 3.33 -7.96
CA PRO A 66 7.46 3.90 -7.77
C PRO A 66 6.85 4.37 -9.09
N CYS A 67 5.62 3.92 -9.39
CA CYS A 67 4.92 4.27 -10.62
C CYS A 67 3.87 5.37 -10.39
N ASP A 68 3.30 5.90 -11.47
CA ASP A 68 2.28 6.96 -11.42
C ASP A 68 1.13 6.62 -10.48
N LEU A 69 0.65 5.37 -10.48
CA LEU A 69 -0.42 4.95 -9.56
C LEU A 69 -0.05 5.10 -8.08
N ILE A 70 1.22 4.91 -7.72
CA ILE A 70 1.70 5.15 -6.35
C ILE A 70 1.73 6.65 -6.08
N LEU A 71 2.26 7.43 -7.03
CA LEU A 71 2.45 8.88 -6.92
C LEU A 71 1.13 9.66 -6.92
N GLU A 72 0.09 9.15 -7.58
CA GLU A 72 -1.26 9.76 -7.62
C GLU A 72 -2.09 9.46 -6.37
N THR A 73 -1.69 8.49 -5.55
CA THR A 73 -2.43 8.07 -4.33
C THR A 73 -1.91 8.74 -3.06
N ARG A 74 -1.67 10.05 -3.13
CA ARG A 74 -1.28 10.85 -1.97
C ARG A 74 -2.43 11.01 -0.98
N ASP A 75 -2.15 10.79 0.30
CA ASP A 75 -3.08 11.18 1.36
C ASP A 75 -3.23 12.72 1.34
N PRO A 76 -4.44 13.27 1.16
CA PRO A 76 -4.66 14.71 1.14
C PRO A 76 -4.15 15.44 2.39
N SER A 77 -4.01 14.74 3.53
CA SER A 77 -3.50 15.33 4.77
C SER A 77 -1.97 15.48 4.81
N MET A 78 -1.23 14.82 3.91
CA MET A 78 0.23 14.92 3.83
C MET A 78 0.64 16.11 2.97
N SER A 79 1.71 16.80 3.34
CA SER A 79 2.44 17.66 2.41
C SER A 79 3.10 16.84 1.28
N GLU A 80 3.56 17.52 0.24
CA GLU A 80 4.30 16.87 -0.84
C GLU A 80 5.60 16.24 -0.35
N GLU A 81 6.35 16.93 0.52
CA GLU A 81 7.59 16.41 1.10
C GLU A 81 7.36 15.15 1.95
N GLU A 82 6.36 15.17 2.83
CA GLU A 82 5.98 14.01 3.64
C GLU A 82 5.54 12.83 2.76
N PHE A 83 4.79 13.10 1.71
CA PHE A 83 4.35 12.08 0.77
C PHE A 83 5.52 11.47 0.01
N MET A 84 6.44 12.27 -0.52
CA MET A 84 7.60 11.74 -1.24
C MET A 84 8.52 10.92 -0.32
N LYS A 85 8.70 11.36 0.93
CA LYS A 85 9.39 10.56 1.94
C LYS A 85 8.67 9.23 2.22
N ASN A 86 7.34 9.25 2.33
CA ASN A 86 6.54 8.04 2.49
C ASN A 86 6.71 7.08 1.28
N VAL A 87 6.71 7.60 0.05
CA VAL A 87 6.97 6.82 -1.17
C VAL A 87 8.35 6.16 -1.12
N ASP A 88 9.40 6.91 -0.77
CA ASP A 88 10.76 6.36 -0.66
C ASP A 88 10.84 5.22 0.37
N GLU A 89 10.20 5.39 1.53
CA GLU A 89 10.16 4.35 2.55
C GLU A 89 9.40 3.11 2.08
N ARG A 90 8.30 3.28 1.35
CA ARG A 90 7.56 2.16 0.73
C ARG A 90 8.45 1.40 -0.26
N VAL A 91 9.19 2.11 -1.12
CA VAL A 91 10.11 1.49 -2.08
C VAL A 91 11.21 0.73 -1.35
N LYS A 92 11.84 1.31 -0.33
CA LYS A 92 12.85 0.65 0.50
C LYS A 92 12.33 -0.64 1.14
N ARG A 93 11.17 -0.59 1.81
CA ARG A 93 10.55 -1.79 2.42
C ARG A 93 10.27 -2.90 1.40
N LEU A 94 9.93 -2.53 0.17
CA LEU A 94 9.56 -3.48 -0.88
C LEU A 94 10.76 -4.07 -1.65
N ARG A 95 11.90 -3.36 -1.69
CA ARG A 95 13.07 -3.77 -2.51
C ARG A 95 14.33 -4.12 -1.70
N GLY A 96 14.39 -3.79 -0.41
CA GLY A 96 15.56 -3.97 0.44
C GLY A 96 16.45 -2.74 0.43
#